data_AF-A0A9D6SX30-F1
#
_entry.id   AF-A0A9D6SX30-F1
#
_cell.length_a   1.000
_cell.length_b   1.000
_cell.length_c   1.000
_cell.angle_alpha   90.00
_cell.angle_beta   90.00
_cell.angle_gamma   90.00
#
_symmetry.space_group_name_H-M   'P 1'
#
loop_
_entity.id
_entity.type
_entity.pdbx_description
1 polymer ?
#
loop_
_entity_poly.entity_id
_entity_poly.type
_entity_poly.pdbx_seq_one_letter_code
_entity_poly.pdbx_strand_id
1 'polypeptide(L)'
;MTEPHYRFPPARAYRLNRCLYALKADDAFRARFLADPDAAMGEHLLEAEERAALVRGDRDALVARGAHPYLVFMADLRLRMARGTQTFEYF
;
A
#
# COMPACT_ATOMS: atom_id res chain seq x y z
N MET A 1 18.01 -11.64 -22.53
CA MET A 1 16.72 -12.26 -22.12
C MET A 1 15.77 -11.14 -21.81
N THR A 2 14.62 -11.07 -22.49
CA THR A 2 13.59 -10.05 -22.25
C THR A 2 12.97 -10.31 -20.89
N GLU A 3 13.03 -9.31 -20.01
CA GLU A 3 12.43 -9.41 -18.68
C GLU A 3 10.91 -9.57 -18.80
N PRO A 4 10.27 -10.49 -18.06
CA PRO A 4 8.84 -10.72 -18.19
C PRO A 4 8.05 -9.46 -17.81
N HIS A 5 7.14 -9.05 -18.71
CA HIS A 5 6.25 -7.89 -18.51
C HIS A 5 5.36 -8.01 -17.27
N TYR A 6 5.13 -9.23 -16.79
CA TYR A 6 4.40 -9.52 -15.56
C TYR A 6 5.12 -10.63 -14.79
N ARG A 7 5.57 -10.30 -13.58
CA ARG A 7 6.12 -11.26 -12.62
C ARG A 7 5.07 -11.51 -11.55
N PHE A 8 4.58 -12.75 -11.46
CA PHE A 8 3.64 -13.12 -10.41
C PHE A 8 4.27 -12.81 -9.04
N PRO A 9 3.56 -12.14 -8.12
CA PRO A 9 4.12 -11.77 -6.84
C PRO A 9 4.58 -13.00 -6.05
N PRO A 10 5.73 -12.95 -5.36
CA PRO A 10 6.11 -14.02 -4.46
C PRO A 10 5.06 -14.16 -3.35
N ALA A 11 4.84 -15.37 -2.82
CA ALA A 11 3.79 -15.63 -1.82
C ALA A 11 3.85 -14.68 -0.61
N ARG A 12 5.06 -14.24 -0.21
CA ARG A 12 5.27 -13.23 0.84
C ARG A 12 4.55 -11.90 0.56
N ALA A 13 4.46 -11.48 -0.70
CA ALA A 13 3.83 -10.23 -1.10
C ALA A 13 2.29 -10.28 -1.03
N TYR A 14 1.69 -11.45 -0.79
CA TYR A 14 0.24 -11.56 -0.66
C TYR A 14 -0.31 -10.69 0.46
N ARG A 15 0.33 -10.71 1.64
CA ARG A 15 -0.10 -9.93 2.81
C ARG A 15 -0.03 -8.43 2.54
N LEU A 16 1.08 -7.98 1.94
CA LEU A 16 1.26 -6.60 1.50
C LEU A 16 0.16 -6.16 0.52
N ASN A 17 -0.10 -6.97 -0.51
CA ASN A 17 -1.14 -6.68 -1.49
C ASN A 17 -2.56 -6.70 -0.89
N ARG A 18 -2.82 -7.54 0.12
CA ARG A 18 -4.09 -7.54 0.85
C ARG A 18 -4.28 -6.29 1.70
N CYS A 19 -3.22 -5.83 2.39
CA CYS A 19 -3.26 -4.57 3.13
C CYS A 19 -3.50 -3.37 2.20
N LEU A 20 -2.80 -3.32 1.07
CA LEU A 20 -3.00 -2.26 0.05
C LEU A 20 -4.42 -2.29 -0.54
N TYR A 21 -4.97 -3.48 -0.77
CA TYR A 21 -6.35 -3.63 -1.19
C TYR A 21 -7.35 -3.12 -0.14
N ALA A 22 -7.12 -3.41 1.15
CA ALA A 22 -7.94 -2.89 2.25
C ALA A 22 -7.90 -1.36 2.31
N LEU A 23 -6.71 -0.74 2.22
CA LEU A 23 -6.56 0.72 2.12
C LEU A 23 -7.35 1.32 0.96
N LYS A 24 -7.35 0.64 -0.19
CA LYS A 24 -8.10 1.05 -1.39
C LYS A 24 -9.62 0.94 -1.20
N ALA A 25 -10.10 -0.16 -0.62
CA ALA A 25 -11.49 -0.60 -0.75
C ALA A 25 -12.32 -0.52 0.54
N ASP A 26 -11.69 -0.45 1.71
CA ASP A 26 -12.34 -0.46 3.01
C ASP A 26 -12.14 0.89 3.72
N ASP A 27 -13.22 1.64 3.84
CA ASP A 27 -13.24 2.96 4.45
C ASP A 27 -13.01 2.90 5.96
N ALA A 28 -13.50 1.84 6.63
CA ALA A 28 -13.30 1.64 8.06
C ALA A 28 -11.85 1.25 8.36
N PHE A 29 -11.26 0.36 7.57
CA PHE A 29 -9.84 0.04 7.66
C PHE A 29 -8.99 1.29 7.44
N ARG A 30 -9.31 2.11 6.43
CA ARG A 30 -8.58 3.34 6.17
C ARG A 30 -8.70 4.34 7.32
N ALA A 31 -9.87 4.49 7.94
CA ALA A 31 -10.04 5.33 9.13
C ALA A 31 -9.17 4.85 10.30
N ARG A 32 -9.14 3.53 10.56
CA ARG A 32 -8.26 2.93 11.58
C ARG A 32 -6.78 3.17 11.27
N PHE A 33 -6.37 2.96 10.02
CA PHE A 33 -5.00 3.21 9.57
C PHE A 33 -4.59 4.68 9.72
N LEU A 34 -5.48 5.62 9.46
CA LEU A 34 -5.19 7.05 9.62
C LEU A 34 -5.08 7.46 11.09
N ALA A 35 -5.81 6.80 11.99
CA ALA A 35 -5.74 7.04 13.42
C ALA A 35 -4.48 6.42 14.05
N ASP A 36 -4.17 5.18 13.68
CA ASP A 36 -3.00 4.43 14.17
C ASP A 36 -2.54 3.42 13.10
N PRO A 37 -1.56 3.77 12.25
CA PRO A 37 -1.06 2.90 11.21
C PRO A 37 -0.47 1.59 11.74
N ASP A 38 0.24 1.63 12.88
CA ASP A 38 0.94 0.48 13.43
C ASP A 38 -0.04 -0.55 13.99
N ALA A 39 -1.06 -0.10 14.72
CA ALA A 39 -2.13 -0.95 15.21
C ALA A 39 -2.94 -1.55 14.04
N ALA A 40 -3.33 -0.74 13.05
CA ALA A 40 -4.12 -1.19 11.90
C ALA A 40 -3.37 -2.24 11.05
N MET A 41 -2.07 -2.05 10.82
CA MET A 41 -1.26 -3.03 10.08
C MET A 41 -0.92 -4.28 10.90
N GLY A 42 -1.09 -4.24 12.23
CA GLY A 42 -0.98 -5.41 13.12
C GLY A 42 -1.79 -6.61 12.62
N GLU A 43 -2.98 -6.36 12.07
CA GLU A 43 -3.91 -7.36 11.53
C GLU A 43 -3.37 -8.08 10.28
N HIS A 44 -2.43 -7.48 9.54
CA HIS A 44 -1.97 -7.97 8.25
C HIS A 44 -0.64 -8.75 8.28
N LEU A 45 -0.03 -8.91 9.46
CA LEU A 45 1.25 -9.63 9.63
C LEU A 45 2.33 -9.17 8.62
N LEU A 46 2.40 -7.85 8.39
CA LEU A 46 3.43 -7.22 7.56
C LEU A 46 4.77 -7.20 8.29
N GLU A 47 5.84 -7.34 7.53
CA GLU A 47 7.20 -7.16 8.03
C GLU A 47 7.48 -5.69 8.38
N ALA A 48 8.45 -5.45 9.26
CA ALA A 48 8.76 -4.10 9.75
C ALA A 48 9.09 -3.13 8.61
N GLU A 49 9.83 -3.58 7.58
CA GLU A 49 10.18 -2.75 6.44
C GLU A 49 8.99 -2.44 5.53
N GLU A 50 8.03 -3.37 5.42
CA GLU A 50 6.80 -3.16 4.63
C GLU A 50 5.90 -2.13 5.31
N ARG A 51 5.76 -2.21 6.64
CA ARG A 51 5.04 -1.22 7.45
C ARG A 51 5.67 0.15 7.31
N ALA A 52 6.99 0.23 7.46
CA ALA A 52 7.73 1.48 7.34
C ALA A 52 7.61 2.10 5.94
N ALA A 53 7.61 1.28 4.89
CA ALA A 53 7.39 1.74 3.52
C ALA A 53 5.96 2.25 3.28
N LEU A 54 4.94 1.57 3.84
CA LEU A 54 3.55 2.02 3.79
C LEU A 54 3.35 3.37 4.50
N VAL A 55 3.90 3.54 5.69
CA VAL A 55 3.78 4.78 6.48
C VAL A 55 4.44 5.96 5.76
N ARG A 56 5.61 5.74 5.13
CA ARG A 56 6.32 6.77 4.36
C ARG A 56 5.71 7.04 2.98
N GLY A 57 4.81 6.19 2.48
CA GLY A 57 4.33 6.25 1.09
C GLY A 57 5.43 5.92 0.07
N ASP A 58 6.42 5.11 0.45
CA ASP A 58 7.59 4.77 -0.37
C ASP A 58 7.21 3.74 -1.46
N ARG A 59 6.72 4.26 -2.58
CA ARG A 59 6.24 3.46 -3.71
C ARG A 59 7.28 2.47 -4.22
N ASP A 60 8.52 2.92 -4.39
CA ASP A 60 9.57 2.10 -4.99
C ASP A 60 9.97 0.96 -4.05
N ALA A 61 10.07 1.23 -2.74
CA ALA A 61 10.32 0.19 -1.74
C ALA A 61 9.19 -0.84 -1.65
N LEU A 62 7.93 -0.43 -1.85
CA LEU A 62 6.77 -1.33 -1.89
C LEU A 62 6.80 -2.23 -3.14
N VAL A 63 7.04 -1.63 -4.31
CA VAL A 63 7.09 -2.38 -5.59
C VAL A 63 8.26 -3.36 -5.61
N ALA A 64 9.44 -2.97 -5.11
CA ALA A 64 10.60 -3.85 -4.98
C ALA A 64 10.32 -5.10 -4.10
N ARG A 65 9.37 -5.00 -3.17
CA ARG A 65 8.92 -6.11 -2.31
C ARG A 65 7.80 -6.96 -2.92
N GLY A 66 7.32 -6.62 -4.11
CA GLY A 66 6.27 -7.35 -4.81
C GLY A 66 4.87 -6.76 -4.63
N ALA A 67 4.76 -5.53 -4.14
CA ALA A 67 3.49 -4.81 -4.17
C ALA A 67 3.06 -4.55 -5.62
N HIS A 68 1.77 -4.73 -5.89
CA HIS A 68 1.18 -4.45 -7.19
C HIS A 68 1.13 -2.92 -7.40
N PRO A 69 1.74 -2.38 -8.48
CA PRO A 69 1.86 -0.92 -8.67
C PRO A 69 0.51 -0.17 -8.63
N TYR A 70 -0.54 -0.76 -9.22
CA TYR A 70 -1.90 -0.20 -9.15
C TYR A 70 -2.45 -0.12 -7.72
N LEU A 71 -2.21 -1.12 -6.87
CA LEU A 71 -2.69 -1.10 -5.49
C LEU A 71 -1.94 -0.07 -4.65
N VAL A 72 -0.63 0.09 -4.88
CA VAL A 72 0.19 1.14 -4.26
C VAL A 72 -0.37 2.52 -4.60
N PHE A 73 -0.58 2.80 -5.89
CA PHE A 73 -1.15 4.06 -6.36
C PHE A 73 -2.53 4.33 -5.76
N MET A 74 -3.44 3.35 -5.82
CA MET A 74 -4.81 3.53 -5.32
C MET A 74 -4.89 3.69 -3.80
N ALA A 75 -4.05 2.98 -3.04
CA ALA A 75 -3.98 3.11 -1.59
C ALA A 75 -3.51 4.51 -1.19
N ASP A 76 -2.43 5.00 -1.81
CA ASP A 76 -1.92 6.37 -1.59
C ASP A 76 -2.97 7.43 -1.92
N LEU A 77 -3.59 7.33 -3.10
CA LEU A 77 -4.64 8.25 -3.53
C LEU A 77 -5.79 8.30 -2.51
N ARG A 78 -6.27 7.13 -2.06
CA ARG A 78 -7.36 7.04 -1.08
C ARG A 78 -6.98 7.64 0.27
N LEU A 79 -5.72 7.47 0.71
CA LEU A 79 -5.23 8.07 1.94
C LEU A 79 -5.10 9.59 1.84
N ARG A 80 -4.62 10.13 0.71
CA ARG A 80 -4.56 11.58 0.47
C ARG A 80 -5.95 12.22 0.46
N MET A 81 -6.91 11.60 -0.25
CA MET A 81 -8.30 12.04 -0.26
C MET A 81 -8.90 12.06 1.16
N ALA A 82 -8.66 11.02 1.95
CA ALA A 82 -9.17 10.93 3.32
C ALA A 82 -8.52 11.94 4.28
N ARG A 83 -7.28 12.38 4.01
CA ARG A 83 -6.60 13.47 4.74
C ARG A 83 -7.04 14.87 4.31
N GLY A 84 -7.93 14.99 3.33
CA GLY A 84 -8.35 16.29 2.77
C GLY A 84 -7.30 16.93 1.85
N THR A 85 -6.23 16.21 1.49
CA THR A 85 -5.22 16.68 0.53
C THR A 85 -5.76 16.50 -0.88
N GLN A 86 -6.55 17.47 -1.36
CA GLN A 86 -7.19 17.44 -2.69
C GLN A 86 -6.28 17.90 -3.83
N THR A 87 -4.99 18.16 -3.60
CA THR A 87 -4.10 18.60 -4.69
C THR A 87 -3.82 17.44 -5.65
N PHE A 88 -4.53 17.45 -6.78
CA PHE A 88 -4.25 16.63 -7.95
C PHE A 88 -3.18 17.33 -8.78
N GLU A 89 -1.91 17.05 -8.55
CA GLU A 89 -0.90 17.36 -9.57
C GLU A 89 -0.95 16.27 -10.64
N TYR A 90 -1.38 16.67 -11.84
CA TYR A 90 -1.26 15.88 -13.05
C TYR A 90 0.23 15.83 -13.42
N PHE A 91 0.83 14.64 -13.34
CA PHE A 91 2.13 14.33 -13.93
C PHE A 91 1.95 13.80 -15.35
#